data_AF-A0A368CF79-F1
#
_entry.id   AF-A0A368CF79-F1
#
_cell.length_a   1.000
_cell.length_b   1.000
_cell.length_c   1.000
_cell.angle_alpha   90.00
_cell.angle_beta   90.00
_cell.angle_gamma   90.00
#
_symmetry.space_group_name_H-M   'P 1'
#
loop_
_entity.id
_entity.type
_entity.pdbx_description
1 polymer ?
#
loop_
_entity_poly.entity_id
_entity_poly.type
_entity_poly.pdbx_seq_one_letter_code
_entity_poly.pdbx_strand_id
1 'polypeptide(L)'
;MKCYALLSLYLSISVVAQAQPVDAPADQRANPAVLAHQKTLVPGLKRIGNRVYGAEFMGYSNFGFIEGDTGIIVVDAGWFPAPTANAVALLREHTTKPIIAVIYTHLHLDHYGGIQSILSEQDSDIPVYGPTDWQATVAMSENVTQKATFRRAFMQMGIPLVEGLDGTVGNGIGPSPRLEANDALSYPPTIEVSEAMSLTIDGVALDIFPAEGDVPEHLWVWLPDDEVLFVGDAPPHGVFPAVETARFEMGRDPNKMMASVQKAIDLNPQAIIPGHSRILDQQADIRELMSLTRDTIQFLIDQVDRFYLSNRSVDDLLNTIELPPAVANHPQLQPYYHRWEWMMQQRFVKRSGFIDDWMDYLSHNAYDEAARLVPALGGRDTVIELATNNVTSDPQWAARLATYLLLTNPDDTEARRVRQQASIRFAQVTTSTNQRNYLLGLVAEESGDIDFDRMLRGPISVSLAKLDDAALLARLRSRLIAEKADDVDITIRLTLDDSQAYDLQIINNILRVSWPDKERPITAAWTTSRETIIAVLTNQLSLAQALSNNRIVSNGSPLTSRRFASLFE
;
A
#
# COMPACT_ATOMS: atom_id res chain seq x y z
N MET A 1 49.51 -42.05 34.63
CA MET A 1 48.98 -40.86 33.94
C MET A 1 48.19 -41.30 32.72
N LYS A 2 46.85 -41.32 32.82
CA LYS A 2 45.93 -41.35 31.67
C LYS A 2 44.67 -40.59 32.08
N CYS A 3 44.50 -39.39 31.53
CA CYS A 3 43.28 -38.59 31.62
C CYS A 3 42.18 -39.27 30.80
N TYR A 4 41.00 -39.44 31.39
CA TYR A 4 39.76 -39.67 30.64
C TYR A 4 38.95 -38.39 30.68
N ALA A 5 38.85 -37.73 29.52
CA ALA A 5 37.96 -36.61 29.29
C ALA A 5 36.52 -37.14 29.16
N LEU A 6 35.62 -36.62 30.00
CA LEU A 6 34.17 -36.76 29.81
C LEU A 6 33.75 -35.82 28.69
N LEU A 7 33.37 -36.41 27.55
CA LEU A 7 32.75 -35.70 26.43
C LEU A 7 31.24 -35.59 26.73
N SER A 8 30.79 -34.39 27.08
CA SER A 8 29.37 -34.07 27.20
C SER A 8 28.78 -33.90 25.79
N LEU A 9 28.04 -34.89 25.31
CA LEU A 9 27.24 -34.76 24.08
C LEU A 9 26.04 -33.84 24.37
N TYR A 10 26.10 -32.60 23.89
CA TYR A 10 24.89 -31.79 23.74
C TYR A 10 24.19 -32.27 22.47
N LEU A 11 23.11 -33.05 22.62
CA LEU A 11 22.16 -33.28 21.54
C LEU A 11 21.37 -31.98 21.34
N SER A 12 21.75 -31.19 20.35
CA SER A 12 20.87 -30.18 19.77
C SER A 12 19.78 -30.93 19.01
N ILE A 13 18.57 -30.97 19.59
CA ILE A 13 17.38 -31.38 18.85
C ILE A 13 17.11 -30.27 17.83
N SER A 14 17.50 -30.51 16.58
CA SER A 14 17.05 -29.69 15.46
C SER A 14 15.55 -29.88 15.33
N VAL A 15 14.77 -28.93 15.86
CA VAL A 15 13.36 -28.80 15.53
C VAL A 15 13.33 -28.44 14.04
N VAL A 16 12.99 -29.42 13.20
CA VAL A 16 12.69 -29.15 11.80
C VAL A 16 11.44 -28.27 11.81
N ALA A 17 11.58 -27.02 11.36
CA ALA A 17 10.45 -26.14 11.15
C ALA A 17 9.58 -26.71 10.02
N GLN A 18 8.69 -27.65 10.34
CA GLN A 18 7.51 -27.88 9.51
C GLN A 18 6.66 -26.61 9.62
N ALA A 19 6.25 -26.06 8.48
CA ALA A 19 5.18 -25.07 8.45
C ALA A 19 4.05 -25.59 9.34
N GLN A 20 3.66 -24.82 10.35
CA GLN A 20 2.70 -25.33 11.33
C GLN A 20 1.40 -25.67 10.62
N PRO A 21 0.95 -26.94 10.64
CA PRO A 21 -0.30 -27.32 10.02
C PRO A 21 -1.43 -26.50 10.62
N VAL A 22 -2.38 -26.09 9.79
CA VAL A 22 -3.55 -25.32 10.18
C VAL A 22 -4.42 -26.17 11.09
N ASP A 23 -4.41 -25.85 12.38
CA ASP A 23 -5.32 -26.41 13.39
C ASP A 23 -6.59 -25.54 13.50
N ALA A 24 -7.47 -25.66 12.51
CA ALA A 24 -8.73 -24.92 12.47
C ALA A 24 -9.88 -25.79 11.90
N PRO A 25 -11.12 -25.66 12.39
CA PRO A 25 -12.28 -26.37 11.84
C PRO A 25 -12.45 -26.13 10.33
N ALA A 26 -12.94 -27.15 9.62
CA ALA A 26 -13.14 -27.06 8.17
C ALA A 26 -14.24 -26.05 7.77
N ASP A 27 -15.17 -25.73 8.67
CA ASP A 27 -16.27 -24.78 8.49
C ASP A 27 -15.92 -23.34 8.91
N GLN A 28 -14.70 -23.10 9.39
CA GLN A 28 -14.22 -21.75 9.71
C GLN A 28 -14.17 -20.87 8.45
N ARG A 29 -14.84 -19.71 8.48
CA ARG A 29 -14.87 -18.74 7.36
C ARG A 29 -14.01 -17.49 7.60
N ALA A 30 -13.71 -17.18 8.86
CA ALA A 30 -12.76 -16.15 9.24
C ALA A 30 -12.15 -16.51 10.60
N ASN A 31 -10.92 -16.05 10.84
CA ASN A 31 -10.21 -16.35 12.07
C ASN A 31 -10.96 -15.71 13.27
N PRO A 32 -11.31 -16.48 14.32
CA PRO A 32 -12.04 -15.96 15.48
C PRO A 32 -11.35 -14.79 16.20
N ALA A 33 -10.01 -14.77 16.26
CA ALA A 33 -9.25 -13.68 16.89
C ALA A 33 -9.41 -12.37 16.09
N VAL A 34 -9.37 -12.45 14.76
CA VAL A 34 -9.64 -11.29 13.89
C VAL A 34 -11.05 -10.77 14.11
N LEU A 35 -12.05 -11.65 14.13
CA LEU A 35 -13.44 -11.24 14.37
C LEU A 35 -13.63 -10.63 15.77
N ALA A 36 -12.92 -11.12 16.79
CA ALA A 36 -12.96 -10.56 18.13
C ALA A 36 -12.33 -9.16 18.16
N HIS A 37 -11.17 -8.98 17.54
CA HIS A 37 -10.49 -7.68 17.40
C HIS A 37 -11.34 -6.67 16.63
N GLN A 38 -11.93 -7.05 15.50
CA GLN A 38 -12.77 -6.15 14.71
C GLN A 38 -14.01 -5.66 15.48
N LYS A 39 -14.55 -6.46 16.40
CA LYS A 39 -15.66 -6.03 17.28
C LYS A 39 -15.26 -4.97 18.29
N THR A 40 -13.96 -4.80 18.59
CA THR A 40 -13.49 -3.74 19.49
C THR A 40 -13.31 -2.40 18.78
N LEU A 41 -13.35 -2.37 17.44
CA LEU A 41 -13.17 -1.15 16.65
C LEU A 41 -14.53 -0.46 16.47
N VAL A 42 -14.95 0.29 17.48
CA VAL A 42 -16.28 0.94 17.53
C VAL A 42 -16.19 2.39 17.06
N PRO A 43 -16.85 2.77 15.95
CA PRO A 43 -16.85 4.15 15.46
C PRO A 43 -17.47 5.12 16.45
N GLY A 44 -16.84 6.28 16.65
CA GLY A 44 -17.41 7.35 17.45
C GLY A 44 -16.52 8.58 17.63
N LEU A 45 -17.11 9.64 18.17
CA LEU A 45 -16.39 10.84 18.58
C LEU A 45 -16.07 10.76 20.07
N LYS A 46 -14.78 10.76 20.40
CA LYS A 46 -14.28 10.64 21.78
C LYS A 46 -13.74 11.99 22.26
N ARG A 47 -14.29 12.52 23.35
CA ARG A 47 -13.75 13.72 24.00
C ARG A 47 -12.53 13.35 24.85
N ILE A 48 -11.44 14.09 24.68
CA ILE A 48 -10.14 13.89 25.31
C ILE A 48 -9.79 15.19 26.05
N GLY A 49 -9.62 15.08 27.37
CA GLY A 49 -9.41 16.26 28.21
C GLY A 49 -10.55 17.28 28.07
N ASN A 50 -10.19 18.56 27.98
CA ASN A 50 -11.17 19.66 28.02
C ASN A 50 -11.64 20.10 26.64
N ARG A 51 -10.76 20.10 25.64
CA ARG A 51 -11.02 20.76 24.35
C ARG A 51 -10.77 19.89 23.12
N VAL A 52 -10.26 18.67 23.28
CA VAL A 52 -9.91 17.81 22.15
C VAL A 52 -11.01 16.76 21.92
N TYR A 53 -11.32 16.50 20.66
CA TYR A 53 -12.21 15.43 20.23
C TYR A 53 -11.51 14.60 19.15
N GLY A 54 -11.43 13.29 19.30
CA GLY A 54 -10.93 12.37 18.27
C GLY A 54 -12.09 11.60 17.62
N ALA A 55 -12.16 11.64 16.30
CA ALA A 55 -13.05 10.81 15.49
C ALA A 55 -12.39 9.44 15.31
N GLU A 56 -12.76 8.49 16.16
CA GLU A 56 -12.18 7.16 16.24
C GLU A 56 -12.96 6.19 15.35
N PHE A 57 -12.30 5.45 14.45
CA PHE A 57 -12.90 4.49 13.51
C PHE A 57 -14.05 5.04 12.66
N MET A 58 -14.17 6.37 12.53
CA MET A 58 -15.18 7.05 11.71
C MET A 58 -14.74 7.13 10.26
N GLY A 59 -14.60 5.97 9.63
CA GLY A 59 -13.87 5.80 8.37
C GLY A 59 -12.61 4.96 8.59
N TYR A 60 -11.72 4.96 7.60
CA TYR A 60 -10.52 4.13 7.63
C TYR A 60 -9.46 4.66 8.62
N SER A 61 -9.29 5.98 8.67
CA SER A 61 -8.37 6.71 9.54
C SER A 61 -9.13 7.50 10.59
N ASN A 62 -8.46 7.75 11.71
CA ASN A 62 -8.89 8.72 12.69
C ASN A 62 -8.38 10.11 12.32
N PHE A 63 -9.07 11.10 12.86
CA PHE A 63 -8.71 12.51 12.79
C PHE A 63 -9.31 13.20 14.02
N GLY A 64 -9.11 14.51 14.19
CA GLY A 64 -9.64 15.17 15.36
C GLY A 64 -9.87 16.67 15.24
N PHE A 65 -10.41 17.19 16.33
CA PHE A 65 -10.87 18.56 16.48
C PHE A 65 -10.36 19.12 17.79
N ILE A 66 -9.89 20.36 17.76
CA ILE A 66 -9.40 21.08 18.92
C ILE A 66 -10.23 22.34 19.06
N GLU A 67 -10.91 22.49 20.20
CA GLU A 67 -11.76 23.63 20.49
C GLU A 67 -10.96 24.81 21.06
N GLY A 68 -10.90 25.91 20.30
CA GLY A 68 -10.37 27.20 20.73
C GLY A 68 -11.41 28.06 21.42
N ASP A 69 -11.06 29.32 21.67
CA ASP A 69 -11.94 30.30 22.30
C ASP A 69 -13.18 30.61 21.43
N THR A 70 -12.99 30.77 20.13
CA THR A 70 -14.01 31.18 19.16
C THR A 70 -14.25 30.21 18.00
N GLY A 71 -13.33 29.28 17.74
CA GLY A 71 -13.31 28.40 16.58
C GLY A 71 -12.82 26.97 16.89
N ILE A 72 -12.78 26.14 15.86
CA ILE A 72 -12.27 24.77 15.88
C ILE A 72 -11.08 24.63 14.93
N ILE A 73 -10.01 24.01 15.41
CA ILE A 73 -8.87 23.58 14.60
C ILE A 73 -9.07 22.10 14.27
N VAL A 74 -8.96 21.74 12.99
CA VAL A 74 -9.08 20.37 12.50
C VAL A 74 -7.68 19.77 12.33
N VAL A 75 -7.46 18.55 12.79
CA VAL A 75 -6.23 17.79 12.53
C VAL A 75 -6.62 16.54 11.75
N ASP A 76 -6.21 16.48 10.48
CA ASP A 76 -6.68 15.53 9.46
C ASP A 76 -8.20 15.54 9.22
N ALA A 77 -8.67 14.86 8.19
CA ALA A 77 -10.06 14.88 7.74
C ALA A 77 -10.53 13.55 7.14
N GLY A 78 -9.89 12.43 7.46
CA GLY A 78 -10.28 11.12 6.95
C GLY A 78 -10.13 10.95 5.43
N TRP A 79 -10.52 9.78 4.92
CA TRP A 79 -10.40 9.46 3.49
C TRP A 79 -11.54 9.99 2.63
N PHE A 80 -12.78 9.87 3.11
CA PHE A 80 -13.94 10.13 2.26
C PHE A 80 -14.90 11.13 2.89
N PRO A 81 -15.64 11.91 2.07
CA PRO A 81 -16.49 12.98 2.58
C PRO A 81 -17.59 12.52 3.53
N ALA A 82 -18.25 11.38 3.29
CA ALA A 82 -19.39 10.98 4.13
C ALA A 82 -18.98 10.58 5.57
N PRO A 83 -17.94 9.75 5.81
CA PRO A 83 -17.44 9.51 7.16
C PRO A 83 -17.01 10.79 7.88
N THR A 84 -16.36 11.71 7.18
CA THR A 84 -15.90 13.00 7.74
C THR A 84 -17.06 13.90 8.13
N ALA A 85 -18.09 14.02 7.27
CA ALA A 85 -19.31 14.74 7.57
C ALA A 85 -20.04 14.18 8.80
N ASN A 86 -20.06 12.86 8.99
CA ASN A 86 -20.65 12.23 10.16
C ASN A 86 -19.90 12.61 11.45
N ALA A 87 -18.57 12.66 11.42
CA ALA A 87 -17.78 13.10 12.58
C ALA A 87 -18.02 14.57 12.91
N VAL A 88 -18.12 15.43 11.89
CA VAL A 88 -18.50 16.85 12.07
C VAL A 88 -19.90 16.95 12.67
N ALA A 89 -20.86 16.15 12.21
CA ALA A 89 -22.22 16.14 12.77
C ALA A 89 -22.22 15.80 14.26
N LEU A 90 -21.45 14.78 14.68
CA LEU A 90 -21.27 14.45 16.10
C LEU A 90 -20.58 15.60 16.87
N LEU A 91 -19.59 16.26 16.27
CA LEU A 91 -18.94 17.42 16.89
C LEU A 91 -19.95 18.57 17.13
N ARG A 92 -20.89 18.77 16.20
CA ARG A 92 -21.93 19.82 16.31
C ARG A 92 -22.94 19.58 17.43
N GLU A 93 -23.00 18.38 18.00
CA GLU A 93 -23.75 18.12 19.23
C GLU A 93 -23.09 18.76 20.47
N HIS A 94 -21.79 19.08 20.39
CA HIS A 94 -21.01 19.65 21.48
C HIS A 94 -20.69 21.14 21.29
N THR A 95 -20.52 21.60 20.04
CA THR A 95 -20.08 22.98 19.77
C THR A 95 -20.55 23.49 18.40
N THR A 96 -20.96 24.75 18.35
CA THR A 96 -21.38 25.45 17.12
C THR A 96 -20.29 26.36 16.55
N LYS A 97 -19.08 26.35 17.11
CA LYS A 97 -17.98 27.21 16.69
C LYS A 97 -17.54 26.92 15.24
N PRO A 98 -17.24 27.93 14.42
CA PRO A 98 -16.77 27.73 13.05
C PRO A 98 -15.42 27.00 13.01
N ILE A 99 -15.11 26.36 11.88
CA ILE A 99 -13.76 25.86 11.62
C ILE A 99 -12.89 27.05 11.24
N ILE A 100 -11.70 27.17 11.84
CA ILE A 100 -10.81 28.32 11.66
C ILE A 100 -9.40 27.96 11.20
N ALA A 101 -9.03 26.68 11.26
CA ALA A 101 -7.75 26.18 10.79
C ALA A 101 -7.81 24.67 10.52
N VAL A 102 -6.96 24.20 9.62
CA VAL A 102 -6.78 22.78 9.30
C VAL A 102 -5.29 22.45 9.35
N ILE A 103 -4.93 21.29 9.90
CA ILE A 103 -3.58 20.77 9.93
C ILE A 103 -3.61 19.36 9.34
N TYR A 104 -2.88 19.13 8.25
CA TYR A 104 -2.63 17.78 7.74
C TYR A 104 -1.35 17.24 8.36
N THR A 105 -1.42 16.06 8.96
CA THR A 105 -0.25 15.37 9.51
C THR A 105 0.67 14.90 8.39
N HIS A 106 0.10 14.35 7.32
CA HIS A 106 0.82 13.92 6.12
C HIS A 106 -0.16 13.74 4.95
N LEU A 107 0.36 13.43 3.75
CA LEU A 107 -0.43 13.46 2.51
C LEU A 107 -0.73 12.07 1.92
N HIS A 108 -1.07 11.11 2.78
CA HIS A 108 -1.91 10.00 2.34
C HIS A 108 -3.36 10.43 2.23
N LEU A 109 -4.04 9.95 1.19
CA LEU A 109 -5.39 10.39 0.85
C LEU A 109 -6.40 10.13 1.97
N ASP A 110 -6.14 9.18 2.86
CA ASP A 110 -6.92 8.93 4.06
C ASP A 110 -6.77 9.97 5.17
N HIS A 111 -5.89 10.95 5.05
CA HIS A 111 -5.74 12.00 6.07
C HIS A 111 -6.32 13.34 5.65
N TYR A 112 -6.54 13.55 4.35
CA TYR A 112 -7.09 14.80 3.84
C TYR A 112 -8.23 14.60 2.84
N GLY A 113 -8.50 13.37 2.39
CA GLY A 113 -9.47 13.06 1.34
C GLY A 113 -10.89 13.53 1.63
N GLY A 114 -11.30 13.51 2.90
CA GLY A 114 -12.62 13.95 3.33
C GLY A 114 -12.76 15.47 3.54
N ILE A 115 -11.69 16.26 3.37
CA ILE A 115 -11.66 17.68 3.75
C ILE A 115 -12.72 18.54 3.07
N GLN A 116 -13.16 18.18 1.86
CA GLN A 116 -14.20 18.92 1.17
C GLN A 116 -15.49 19.02 2.01
N SER A 117 -15.79 18.00 2.83
CA SER A 117 -16.99 18.01 3.69
C SER A 117 -16.91 19.03 4.83
N ILE A 118 -15.70 19.53 5.11
CA ILE A 118 -15.42 20.52 6.15
C ILE A 118 -15.35 21.92 5.53
N LEU A 119 -14.68 22.06 4.39
CA LEU A 119 -14.32 23.37 3.83
C LEU A 119 -15.20 23.85 2.66
N SER A 120 -16.04 23.00 2.05
CA SER A 120 -16.84 23.41 0.87
C SER A 120 -17.83 24.54 1.15
N GLU A 121 -18.25 24.70 2.41
CA GLU A 121 -19.19 25.72 2.85
C GLU A 121 -18.53 26.83 3.69
N GLN A 122 -17.18 26.87 3.73
CA GLN A 122 -16.41 27.83 4.51
C GLN A 122 -15.79 28.92 3.62
N ASP A 123 -15.33 30.01 4.25
CA ASP A 123 -14.57 31.06 3.56
C ASP A 123 -13.25 30.50 2.98
N SER A 124 -12.83 31.01 1.82
CA SER A 124 -11.64 30.55 1.08
C SER A 124 -10.30 30.76 1.78
N ASP A 125 -10.29 31.48 2.91
CA ASP A 125 -9.08 32.01 3.54
C ASP A 125 -8.68 31.23 4.81
N ILE A 126 -9.32 30.08 5.10
CA ILE A 126 -8.94 29.23 6.23
C ILE A 126 -7.49 28.72 6.03
N PRO A 127 -6.57 28.95 6.99
CA PRO A 127 -5.21 28.44 6.90
C PRO A 127 -5.20 26.91 6.98
N VAL A 128 -4.47 26.30 6.04
CA VAL A 128 -4.24 24.86 5.95
C VAL A 128 -2.74 24.62 6.12
N TYR A 129 -2.36 24.13 7.29
CA TYR A 129 -0.99 23.74 7.59
C TYR A 129 -0.75 22.32 7.07
N GLY A 130 0.40 22.07 6.46
CA GLY A 130 0.75 20.73 6.04
C GLY A 130 2.22 20.57 5.66
N PRO A 131 2.62 19.38 5.23
CA PRO A 131 4.00 19.11 4.82
C PRO A 131 4.45 20.00 3.67
N THR A 132 5.75 20.28 3.63
CA THR A 132 6.38 20.95 2.47
C THR A 132 6.40 20.04 1.24
N ASP A 133 6.52 20.65 0.05
CA ASP A 133 6.63 19.95 -1.24
C ASP A 133 5.47 18.98 -1.51
N TRP A 134 4.26 19.37 -1.08
CA TRP A 134 3.05 18.58 -1.26
C TRP A 134 2.75 18.30 -2.74
N GLN A 135 3.15 19.21 -3.64
CA GLN A 135 2.99 19.06 -5.09
C GLN A 135 3.79 17.87 -5.61
N ALA A 136 5.01 17.63 -5.10
CA ALA A 136 5.79 16.46 -5.47
C ALA A 136 5.12 15.17 -4.98
N THR A 137 4.54 15.19 -3.79
CA THR A 137 3.78 14.04 -3.23
C THR A 137 2.57 13.71 -4.10
N VAL A 138 1.82 14.73 -4.53
CA VAL A 138 0.71 14.56 -5.48
C VAL A 138 1.21 14.03 -6.83
N ALA A 139 2.31 14.56 -7.36
CA ALA A 139 2.89 14.10 -8.61
C ALA A 139 3.38 12.63 -8.55
N MET A 140 3.90 12.19 -7.40
CA MET A 140 4.26 10.78 -7.17
C MET A 140 3.04 9.86 -7.28
N SER A 141 1.87 10.32 -6.82
CA SER A 141 0.62 9.56 -6.94
C SER A 141 0.11 9.45 -8.39
N GLU A 142 0.60 10.29 -9.31
CA GLU A 142 0.22 10.35 -10.74
C GLU A 142 1.29 9.75 -11.67
N ASN A 143 2.21 8.96 -11.11
CA ASN A 143 3.34 8.36 -11.83
C ASN A 143 2.92 7.17 -12.73
N VAL A 144 3.89 6.59 -13.48
CA VAL A 144 3.62 5.46 -14.39
C VAL A 144 3.20 4.17 -13.66
N THR A 145 3.51 4.06 -12.36
CA THR A 145 3.15 2.90 -11.54
C THR A 145 1.79 3.04 -10.86
N GLN A 146 1.11 4.18 -10.99
CA GLN A 146 -0.15 4.51 -10.31
C GLN A 146 -1.17 3.36 -10.32
N LYS A 147 -1.47 2.78 -11.49
CA LYS A 147 -2.43 1.67 -11.61
C LYS A 147 -2.03 0.46 -10.76
N ALA A 148 -0.75 0.09 -10.79
CA ALA A 148 -0.23 -1.04 -10.02
C ALA A 148 -0.25 -0.74 -8.51
N THR A 149 0.10 0.50 -8.13
CA THR A 149 0.04 0.97 -6.74
C THR A 149 -1.39 0.92 -6.21
N PHE A 150 -2.37 1.48 -6.93
CA PHE A 150 -3.78 1.44 -6.52
C PHE A 150 -4.34 0.03 -6.49
N ARG A 151 -4.04 -0.81 -7.47
CA ARG A 151 -4.45 -2.23 -7.44
C ARG A 151 -3.98 -2.91 -6.14
N ARG A 152 -2.71 -2.74 -5.79
CA ARG A 152 -2.12 -3.33 -4.57
C ARG A 152 -2.69 -2.73 -3.29
N ALA A 153 -2.87 -1.41 -3.23
CA ALA A 153 -3.44 -0.73 -2.07
C ALA A 153 -4.91 -1.12 -1.85
N PHE A 154 -5.71 -1.16 -2.91
CA PHE A 154 -7.13 -1.50 -2.82
C PHE A 154 -7.34 -2.96 -2.42
N MET A 155 -6.50 -3.87 -2.93
CA MET A 155 -6.47 -5.25 -2.44
C MET A 155 -6.10 -5.34 -0.96
N GLN A 156 -5.08 -4.61 -0.50
CA GLN A 156 -4.71 -4.58 0.91
C GLN A 156 -5.89 -4.17 1.80
N MET A 157 -6.56 -3.08 1.44
CA MET A 157 -7.65 -2.51 2.22
C MET A 157 -8.99 -3.24 2.09
N GLY A 158 -9.05 -4.27 1.24
CA GLY A 158 -10.28 -5.01 0.94
C GLY A 158 -11.36 -4.15 0.28
N ILE A 159 -10.99 -3.04 -0.38
CA ILE A 159 -11.93 -2.11 -1.04
C ILE A 159 -12.83 -2.81 -2.07
N PRO A 160 -12.31 -3.66 -2.98
CA PRO A 160 -13.14 -4.28 -4.01
C PRO A 160 -13.91 -5.51 -3.50
N LEU A 161 -13.68 -5.94 -2.25
CA LEU A 161 -14.32 -7.10 -1.67
C LEU A 161 -15.65 -6.72 -1.02
N VAL A 162 -16.63 -7.63 -1.12
CA VAL A 162 -17.85 -7.55 -0.34
C VAL A 162 -17.54 -7.66 1.16
N GLU A 163 -18.34 -7.00 1.99
CA GLU A 163 -18.21 -7.13 3.44
C GLU A 163 -18.79 -8.45 3.93
N GLY A 164 -18.10 -9.09 4.87
CA GLY A 164 -18.60 -10.26 5.59
C GLY A 164 -17.65 -11.44 5.60
N LEU A 165 -18.14 -12.58 6.09
CA LEU A 165 -17.33 -13.77 6.36
C LEU A 165 -16.70 -14.42 5.11
N ASP A 166 -17.18 -14.12 3.90
CA ASP A 166 -16.55 -14.58 2.64
C ASP A 166 -15.72 -13.50 1.94
N GLY A 167 -15.70 -12.27 2.47
CA GLY A 167 -14.98 -11.15 1.90
C GLY A 167 -14.12 -10.45 2.95
N THR A 168 -14.08 -9.11 2.88
CA THR A 168 -13.36 -8.32 3.89
C THR A 168 -14.12 -8.32 5.21
N VAL A 169 -13.37 -8.45 6.31
CA VAL A 169 -13.87 -8.26 7.68
C VAL A 169 -13.34 -6.97 8.30
N GLY A 170 -12.77 -6.08 7.46
CA GLY A 170 -12.10 -4.84 7.80
C GLY A 170 -10.57 -4.97 7.71
N ASN A 171 -9.83 -4.05 8.34
CA ASN A 171 -8.39 -3.87 8.11
C ASN A 171 -7.51 -4.00 9.35
N GLY A 172 -8.03 -4.47 10.49
CA GLY A 172 -7.23 -4.65 11.71
C GLY A 172 -6.83 -3.35 12.41
N ILE A 173 -6.64 -2.25 11.68
CA ILE A 173 -6.44 -0.90 12.23
C ILE A 173 -7.69 -0.01 12.12
N GLY A 174 -8.76 -0.55 11.53
CA GLY A 174 -10.00 0.16 11.28
C GLY A 174 -10.96 -0.63 10.38
N PRO A 175 -12.14 -0.06 10.08
CA PRO A 175 -13.06 -0.62 9.12
C PRO A 175 -12.49 -0.57 7.69
N SER A 176 -13.03 -1.37 6.78
CA SER A 176 -12.66 -1.27 5.35
C SER A 176 -13.26 -0.01 4.72
N PRO A 177 -12.48 0.78 3.96
CA PRO A 177 -13.01 1.95 3.28
C PRO A 177 -14.02 1.58 2.19
N ARG A 178 -14.90 2.54 1.88
CA ARG A 178 -15.84 2.50 0.77
C ARG A 178 -15.49 3.64 -0.17
N LEU A 179 -15.37 3.34 -1.47
CA LEU A 179 -14.98 4.37 -2.44
C LEU A 179 -16.08 5.43 -2.57
N GLU A 180 -15.68 6.68 -2.42
CA GLU A 180 -16.48 7.86 -2.70
C GLU A 180 -15.66 8.82 -3.57
N ALA A 181 -16.35 9.64 -4.35
CA ALA A 181 -15.70 10.75 -5.04
C ALA A 181 -15.23 11.78 -3.99
N ASN A 182 -14.01 12.29 -4.17
CA ASN A 182 -13.48 13.39 -3.39
C ASN A 182 -12.68 14.36 -4.29
N ASP A 183 -12.52 15.59 -3.79
CA ASP A 183 -11.84 16.71 -4.43
C ASP A 183 -10.89 17.39 -3.44
N ALA A 184 -10.15 16.57 -2.68
CA ALA A 184 -9.32 17.06 -1.60
C ALA A 184 -8.18 17.98 -2.06
N LEU A 185 -7.75 17.86 -3.32
CA LEU A 185 -6.73 18.73 -3.93
C LEU A 185 -7.22 20.15 -4.22
N SER A 186 -8.53 20.42 -4.13
CA SER A 186 -9.05 21.80 -4.12
C SER A 186 -8.76 22.52 -2.80
N TYR A 187 -8.27 21.80 -1.79
CA TYR A 187 -7.92 22.31 -0.46
C TYR A 187 -6.49 21.90 -0.04
N PRO A 188 -5.45 22.31 -0.81
CA PRO A 188 -4.07 21.94 -0.50
C PRO A 188 -3.53 22.72 0.73
N PRO A 189 -2.37 22.32 1.28
CA PRO A 189 -1.64 23.14 2.22
C PRO A 189 -1.42 24.58 1.69
N THR A 190 -1.79 25.57 2.49
CA THR A 190 -1.53 26.99 2.23
C THR A 190 -0.35 27.50 3.07
N ILE A 191 0.02 26.77 4.12
CA ILE A 191 1.17 27.03 4.99
C ILE A 191 1.98 25.73 5.08
N GLU A 192 3.18 25.73 4.50
CA GLU A 192 4.08 24.58 4.55
C GLU A 192 4.90 24.58 5.85
N VAL A 193 5.01 23.41 6.49
CA VAL A 193 5.78 23.19 7.71
C VAL A 193 6.98 22.30 7.39
N SER A 194 8.17 22.91 7.30
CA SER A 194 9.44 22.20 7.08
C SER A 194 10.28 22.02 8.34
N GLU A 195 9.99 22.80 9.38
CA GLU A 195 10.68 22.78 10.67
C GLU A 195 9.67 22.96 11.82
N ALA A 196 10.11 22.72 13.06
CA ALA A 196 9.25 22.87 14.22
C ALA A 196 8.69 24.29 14.34
N MET A 197 7.38 24.40 14.55
CA MET A 197 6.63 25.64 14.61
C MET A 197 5.75 25.66 15.85
N SER A 198 6.00 26.59 16.77
CA SER A 198 5.16 26.85 17.94
C SER A 198 4.18 27.98 17.63
N LEU A 199 2.89 27.74 17.85
CA LEU A 199 1.81 28.66 17.50
C LEU A 199 0.82 28.80 18.65
N THR A 200 0.07 29.90 18.62
CA THR A 200 -1.19 30.01 19.36
C THR A 200 -2.30 30.30 18.37
N ILE A 201 -3.23 29.37 18.20
CA ILE A 201 -4.40 29.54 17.34
C ILE A 201 -5.61 29.63 18.25
N ASP A 202 -6.26 30.81 18.26
CA ASP A 202 -7.52 31.02 18.98
C ASP A 202 -7.49 30.58 20.45
N GLY A 203 -6.43 31.01 21.16
CA GLY A 203 -6.22 30.72 22.58
C GLY A 203 -5.59 29.35 22.89
N VAL A 204 -5.33 28.51 21.88
CA VAL A 204 -4.70 27.18 22.04
C VAL A 204 -3.23 27.24 21.67
N ALA A 205 -2.34 26.94 22.62
CA ALA A 205 -0.92 26.70 22.33
C ALA A 205 -0.73 25.32 21.69
N LEU A 206 -0.01 25.28 20.56
CA LEU A 206 0.33 24.03 19.85
C LEU A 206 1.70 24.11 19.19
N ASP A 207 2.37 22.96 19.12
CA ASP A 207 3.60 22.76 18.36
C ASP A 207 3.33 21.82 17.18
N ILE A 208 3.63 22.25 15.96
CA ILE A 208 3.63 21.39 14.76
C ILE A 208 5.07 21.13 14.39
N PHE A 209 5.49 19.86 14.30
CA PHE A 209 6.88 19.55 13.98
C PHE A 209 7.03 18.28 13.15
N PRO A 210 8.08 18.20 12.31
CA PRO A 210 8.44 16.98 11.61
C PRO A 210 8.79 15.83 12.58
N ALA A 211 8.18 14.68 12.37
CA ALA A 211 8.48 13.43 13.05
C ALA A 211 8.08 12.26 12.13
N GLU A 212 9.07 11.62 11.51
CA GLU A 212 8.81 10.64 10.44
C GLU A 212 8.00 9.43 10.95
N GLY A 213 7.02 9.03 10.15
CA GLY A 213 6.11 7.91 10.39
C GLY A 213 6.05 7.00 9.16
N ASP A 214 4.87 6.82 8.58
CA ASP A 214 4.67 6.01 7.38
C ASP A 214 5.43 6.55 6.14
N VAL A 215 5.60 7.87 6.08
CA VAL A 215 6.30 8.65 5.04
C VAL A 215 7.27 9.68 5.63
N PRO A 216 8.28 10.16 4.88
CA PRO A 216 9.29 11.12 5.37
C PRO A 216 8.73 12.50 5.76
N GLU A 217 7.72 12.99 5.05
CA GLU A 217 7.17 14.35 5.22
C GLU A 217 6.14 14.46 6.36
N HIS A 218 6.15 13.53 7.30
CA HIS A 218 5.17 13.41 8.37
C HIS A 218 5.34 14.47 9.48
N LEU A 219 4.22 15.04 9.92
CA LEU A 219 4.10 16.06 10.97
C LEU A 219 3.29 15.55 12.15
N TRP A 220 3.75 15.89 13.35
CA TRP A 220 3.03 15.71 14.61
C TRP A 220 2.48 17.04 15.11
N VAL A 221 1.34 16.99 15.82
CA VAL A 221 0.74 18.14 16.49
C VAL A 221 0.69 17.88 17.99
N TRP A 222 1.39 18.70 18.76
CA TRP A 222 1.50 18.60 20.22
C TRP A 222 0.81 19.76 20.90
N LEU A 223 -0.07 19.47 21.86
CA LEU A 223 -0.74 20.47 22.69
C LEU A 223 -0.12 20.41 24.09
N PRO A 224 0.85 21.27 24.42
CA PRO A 224 1.61 21.17 25.67
C PRO A 224 0.73 21.35 26.92
N ASP A 225 -0.26 22.24 26.88
CA ASP A 225 -1.12 22.52 28.04
C ASP A 225 -2.14 21.41 28.32
N ASP A 226 -2.58 20.71 27.27
CA ASP A 226 -3.51 19.58 27.38
C ASP A 226 -2.78 18.23 27.50
N GLU A 227 -1.46 18.21 27.26
CA GLU A 227 -0.63 17.01 27.15
C GLU A 227 -1.17 15.99 26.13
N VAL A 228 -1.67 16.47 24.98
CA VAL A 228 -2.28 15.66 23.92
C VAL A 228 -1.45 15.69 22.64
N LEU A 229 -1.19 14.53 22.06
CA LEU A 229 -0.37 14.37 20.85
C LEU A 229 -1.15 13.72 19.70
N PHE A 230 -1.16 14.38 18.54
CA PHE A 230 -1.58 13.79 17.27
C PHE A 230 -0.35 13.28 16.52
N VAL A 231 -0.38 12.00 16.13
CA VAL A 231 0.80 11.33 15.53
C VAL A 231 0.59 10.86 14.09
N GLY A 232 -0.58 11.11 13.48
CA GLY A 232 -0.94 10.59 12.16
C GLY A 232 -0.59 9.10 12.02
N ASP A 233 -0.02 8.70 10.89
CA ASP A 233 0.47 7.33 10.69
C ASP A 233 1.88 7.03 11.25
N ALA A 234 2.30 7.68 12.33
CA ALA A 234 3.41 7.17 13.12
C ALA A 234 2.90 6.20 14.19
N PRO A 235 3.67 5.16 14.56
CA PRO A 235 3.30 4.31 15.68
C PRO A 235 3.10 5.12 16.98
N PRO A 236 2.15 4.74 17.84
CA PRO A 236 1.54 3.41 17.89
C PRO A 236 0.25 3.35 17.05
N HIS A 237 0.08 2.28 16.30
CA HIS A 237 -1.18 1.98 15.62
C HIS A 237 -2.00 0.92 16.37
N GLY A 238 -1.79 0.67 17.67
CA GLY A 238 -2.52 -0.39 18.39
C GLY A 238 -2.50 -1.80 17.75
N VAL A 239 -1.54 -2.05 16.86
CA VAL A 239 -1.22 -3.30 16.17
C VAL A 239 0.30 -3.40 16.00
N PHE A 240 0.79 -4.54 15.52
CA PHE A 240 2.22 -4.72 15.18
C PHE A 240 2.76 -3.57 14.28
N PRO A 241 3.90 -2.94 14.61
CA PRO A 241 4.37 -1.75 13.90
C PRO A 241 4.72 -2.04 12.44
N ALA A 242 4.10 -1.28 11.54
CA ALA A 242 4.29 -1.36 10.10
C ALA A 242 5.54 -0.58 9.65
N VAL A 243 6.72 -1.03 10.07
CA VAL A 243 8.01 -0.44 9.66
C VAL A 243 8.29 -0.55 8.16
N GLU A 244 7.53 -1.41 7.48
CA GLU A 244 7.57 -1.68 6.06
C GLU A 244 6.16 -1.95 5.53
N THR A 245 6.00 -2.14 4.22
CA THR A 245 4.73 -2.60 3.65
C THR A 245 4.94 -3.57 2.49
N ALA A 246 4.09 -4.60 2.39
CA ALA A 246 4.14 -5.60 1.33
C ALA A 246 3.93 -5.00 -0.07
N ARG A 247 3.25 -3.84 -0.17
CA ARG A 247 3.08 -3.12 -1.44
C ARG A 247 4.34 -2.35 -1.89
N PHE A 248 5.40 -2.35 -1.07
CA PHE A 248 6.62 -1.53 -1.18
C PHE A 248 6.35 -0.03 -0.97
N GLU A 249 7.12 0.59 -0.07
CA GLU A 249 7.15 2.05 0.13
C GLU A 249 8.60 2.51 0.18
N MET A 250 9.03 3.38 -0.74
CA MET A 250 10.47 3.63 -0.92
C MET A 250 11.05 4.54 0.17
N GLY A 251 10.29 5.54 0.60
CA GLY A 251 10.78 6.60 1.49
C GLY A 251 10.84 6.21 2.97
N ARG A 252 10.14 5.15 3.38
CA ARG A 252 10.01 4.78 4.80
C ARG A 252 11.35 4.36 5.42
N ASP A 253 11.76 5.05 6.48
CA ASP A 253 12.97 4.77 7.26
C ASP A 253 12.61 4.31 8.69
N PRO A 254 12.85 3.03 9.03
CA PRO A 254 12.49 2.50 10.35
C PRO A 254 13.33 3.11 11.50
N ASN A 255 14.54 3.61 11.25
CA ASN A 255 15.34 4.25 12.30
C ASN A 255 14.76 5.59 12.71
N LYS A 256 14.29 6.36 11.73
CA LYS A 256 13.66 7.66 11.98
C LYS A 256 12.27 7.48 12.60
N MET A 257 11.50 6.49 12.14
CA MET A 257 10.27 6.09 12.81
C MET A 257 10.51 5.69 14.28
N MET A 258 11.56 4.92 14.57
CA MET A 258 11.95 4.58 15.94
C MET A 258 12.28 5.82 16.78
N ALA A 259 13.00 6.79 16.21
CA ALA A 259 13.30 8.06 16.87
C ALA A 259 12.03 8.88 17.17
N SER A 260 11.05 8.89 16.26
CA SER A 260 9.73 9.50 16.49
C SER A 260 9.01 8.82 17.66
N VAL A 261 8.97 7.48 17.70
CA VAL A 261 8.39 6.74 18.84
C VAL A 261 9.09 7.09 20.15
N GLN A 262 10.42 7.21 20.17
CA GLN A 262 11.16 7.66 21.35
C GLN A 262 10.75 9.08 21.77
N LYS A 263 10.58 9.99 20.80
CA LYS A 263 10.13 11.36 21.08
C LYS A 263 8.76 11.40 21.77
N ALA A 264 7.80 10.55 21.37
CA ALA A 264 6.52 10.44 22.06
C ALA A 264 6.66 9.93 23.51
N ILE A 265 7.58 8.98 23.77
CA ILE A 265 7.87 8.50 25.14
C ILE A 265 8.42 9.66 26.00
N ASP A 266 9.29 10.49 25.41
CA ASP A 266 9.93 11.62 26.09
C ASP A 266 8.94 12.76 26.37
N LEU A 267 7.99 13.02 25.45
CA LEU A 267 6.89 13.98 25.66
C LEU A 267 5.94 13.55 26.78
N ASN A 268 5.82 12.25 27.06
CA ASN A 268 4.98 11.70 28.12
C ASN A 268 3.50 12.17 28.08
N PRO A 269 2.82 12.07 26.94
CA PRO A 269 1.47 12.60 26.78
C PRO A 269 0.44 11.88 27.67
N GLN A 270 -0.64 12.57 28.03
CA GLN A 270 -1.82 11.98 28.66
C GLN A 270 -2.69 11.25 27.64
N ALA A 271 -2.69 11.72 26.39
CA ALA A 271 -3.40 11.07 25.31
C ALA A 271 -2.65 11.15 23.97
N ILE A 272 -2.78 10.11 23.16
CA ILE A 272 -2.34 10.05 21.76
C ILE A 272 -3.55 9.79 20.87
N ILE A 273 -3.72 10.63 19.84
CA ILE A 273 -4.65 10.42 18.73
C ILE A 273 -3.81 9.93 17.53
N PRO A 274 -3.79 8.61 17.27
CA PRO A 274 -3.13 8.06 16.10
C PRO A 274 -4.01 8.21 14.86
N GLY A 275 -3.39 8.18 13.68
CA GLY A 275 -4.06 8.18 12.39
C GLY A 275 -4.89 6.92 12.12
N HIS A 276 -4.61 5.83 12.84
CA HIS A 276 -5.42 4.61 12.82
C HIS A 276 -5.43 3.92 14.18
N SER A 277 -6.35 2.97 14.34
CA SER A 277 -6.57 2.19 15.57
C SER A 277 -7.08 3.00 16.74
N ARG A 278 -7.08 2.43 17.94
CA ARG A 278 -7.69 3.08 19.10
C ARG A 278 -6.90 4.32 19.55
N ILE A 279 -7.62 5.32 20.01
CA ILE A 279 -7.11 6.47 20.76
C ILE A 279 -6.63 5.99 22.13
N LEU A 280 -5.42 6.42 22.49
CA LEU A 280 -4.80 6.10 23.77
C LEU A 280 -5.01 7.26 24.73
N ASP A 281 -5.62 7.04 25.89
CA ASP A 281 -5.95 8.08 26.87
C ASP A 281 -5.56 7.70 28.31
N GLN A 282 -4.64 6.74 28.44
CA GLN A 282 -4.08 6.30 29.72
C GLN A 282 -2.55 6.36 29.62
N GLN A 283 -1.92 7.29 30.33
CA GLN A 283 -0.49 7.55 30.24
C GLN A 283 0.39 6.30 30.50
N ALA A 284 0.00 5.43 31.43
CA ALA A 284 0.73 4.20 31.71
C ALA A 284 0.71 3.22 30.53
N ASP A 285 -0.46 3.04 29.92
CA ASP A 285 -0.68 2.22 28.71
C ASP A 285 0.07 2.81 27.51
N ILE A 286 0.04 4.13 27.33
CA ILE A 286 0.84 4.84 26.31
C ILE A 286 2.33 4.52 26.50
N ARG A 287 2.85 4.70 27.72
CA ARG A 287 4.27 4.48 28.01
C ARG A 287 4.69 3.04 27.76
N GLU A 288 3.88 2.07 28.19
CA GLU A 288 4.12 0.65 27.94
C GLU A 288 4.11 0.32 26.45
N LEU A 289 3.01 0.66 25.75
CA LEU A 289 2.83 0.35 24.34
C LEU A 289 3.91 1.01 23.47
N MET A 290 4.24 2.28 23.72
CA MET A 290 5.28 3.00 22.97
C MET A 290 6.67 2.43 23.22
N SER A 291 6.99 2.05 24.46
CA SER A 291 8.28 1.40 24.76
C SER A 291 8.41 0.08 24.02
N LEU A 292 7.38 -0.78 24.09
CA LEU A 292 7.38 -2.06 23.37
C LEU A 292 7.37 -1.86 21.85
N THR A 293 6.70 -0.83 21.34
CA THR A 293 6.71 -0.49 19.91
C THR A 293 8.12 -0.10 19.47
N ARG A 294 8.81 0.79 20.19
CA ARG A 294 10.21 1.16 19.91
C ARG A 294 11.10 -0.08 19.91
N ASP A 295 10.99 -0.92 20.94
CA ASP A 295 11.81 -2.12 21.09
C ASP A 295 11.53 -3.13 19.98
N THR A 296 10.28 -3.22 19.51
CA THR A 296 9.89 -4.05 18.36
C THR A 296 10.51 -3.52 17.07
N ILE A 297 10.44 -2.21 16.81
CA ILE A 297 11.06 -1.59 15.64
C ILE A 297 12.58 -1.83 15.66
N GLN A 298 13.21 -1.62 16.81
CA GLN A 298 14.63 -1.87 17.00
C GLN A 298 14.97 -3.35 16.75
N PHE A 299 14.16 -4.28 17.25
CA PHE A 299 14.35 -5.71 17.00
C PHE A 299 14.30 -6.05 15.50
N LEU A 300 13.33 -5.51 14.76
CA LEU A 300 13.22 -5.69 13.31
C LEU A 300 14.47 -5.15 12.58
N ILE A 301 14.97 -3.99 13.02
CA ILE A 301 16.19 -3.38 12.49
C ILE A 301 17.42 -4.26 12.75
N ASP A 302 17.66 -4.55 14.02
CA ASP A 302 18.88 -5.18 14.49
C ASP A 302 18.98 -6.63 14.03
N GLN A 303 17.87 -7.38 13.98
CA GLN A 303 17.92 -8.77 13.52
C GLN A 303 18.14 -8.87 12.01
N VAL A 304 17.53 -8.00 11.19
CA VAL A 304 17.85 -7.97 9.75
C VAL A 304 19.33 -7.65 9.54
N ASP A 305 19.82 -6.61 10.22
CA ASP A 305 21.23 -6.20 10.09
C ASP A 305 22.18 -7.30 10.60
N ARG A 306 21.84 -8.00 11.70
CA ARG A 306 22.64 -9.11 12.21
C ARG A 306 22.77 -10.26 11.20
N PHE A 307 21.68 -10.65 10.56
CA PHE A 307 21.71 -11.73 9.56
C PHE A 307 22.48 -11.31 8.32
N TYR A 308 22.18 -10.14 7.78
CA TYR A 308 22.87 -9.59 6.63
C TYR A 308 24.39 -9.47 6.87
N LEU A 309 24.82 -8.88 7.99
CA LEU A 309 26.25 -8.72 8.32
C LEU A 309 26.97 -10.04 8.59
N SER A 310 26.21 -11.13 8.79
CA SER A 310 26.75 -12.48 8.97
C SER A 310 26.70 -13.36 7.71
N ASN A 311 26.32 -12.79 6.55
CA ASN A 311 26.04 -13.54 5.31
C ASN A 311 25.05 -14.68 5.57
N ARG A 312 23.91 -14.34 6.15
CA ARG A 312 22.79 -15.25 6.38
C ARG A 312 21.53 -14.67 5.75
N SER A 313 20.73 -15.57 5.20
CA SER A 313 19.58 -15.25 4.38
C SER A 313 18.35 -14.76 5.09
N VAL A 314 17.46 -14.13 4.32
CA VAL A 314 16.10 -13.83 4.78
C VAL A 314 15.34 -15.11 5.15
N ASP A 315 15.57 -16.20 4.41
CA ASP A 315 14.97 -17.50 4.72
C ASP A 315 15.56 -18.07 6.02
N ASP A 316 16.88 -17.97 6.22
CA ASP A 316 17.50 -18.34 7.48
C ASP A 316 17.02 -17.44 8.65
N LEU A 317 16.78 -16.15 8.40
CA LEU A 317 16.19 -15.21 9.36
C LEU A 317 14.81 -15.68 9.80
N LEU A 318 13.91 -15.91 8.85
CA LEU A 318 12.54 -16.34 9.13
C LEU A 318 12.49 -17.75 9.73
N ASN A 319 13.48 -18.60 9.47
CA ASN A 319 13.58 -19.95 10.04
C ASN A 319 14.21 -19.97 11.44
N THR A 320 14.94 -18.91 11.83
CA THR A 320 15.68 -18.87 13.11
C THR A 320 15.01 -17.98 14.15
N ILE A 321 14.41 -16.87 13.72
CA ILE A 321 13.98 -15.80 14.62
C ILE A 321 12.49 -15.89 14.90
N GLU A 322 12.16 -15.81 16.18
CA GLU A 322 10.80 -15.62 16.67
C GLU A 322 10.68 -14.24 17.34
N LEU A 323 9.47 -13.69 17.38
CA LEU A 323 9.22 -12.45 18.11
C LEU A 323 9.54 -12.62 19.61
N PRO A 324 10.13 -11.61 20.28
CA PRO A 324 10.34 -11.66 21.72
C PRO A 324 9.03 -11.93 22.47
N PRO A 325 8.99 -12.75 23.54
CA PRO A 325 7.75 -13.10 24.22
C PRO A 325 6.94 -11.90 24.73
N ALA A 326 7.60 -10.81 25.11
CA ALA A 326 6.94 -9.57 25.52
C ALA A 326 6.13 -8.92 24.38
N VAL A 327 6.62 -9.00 23.15
CA VAL A 327 5.95 -8.49 21.94
C VAL A 327 4.89 -9.49 21.48
N ALA A 328 5.27 -10.77 21.35
CA ALA A 328 4.41 -11.83 20.83
C ALA A 328 3.13 -12.03 21.65
N ASN A 329 3.19 -11.81 22.97
CA ASN A 329 2.04 -11.97 23.87
C ASN A 329 1.29 -10.67 24.14
N HIS A 330 1.77 -9.51 23.67
CA HIS A 330 1.09 -8.23 23.95
C HIS A 330 -0.16 -8.11 23.07
N PRO A 331 -1.35 -7.87 23.66
CA PRO A 331 -2.61 -7.93 22.92
C PRO A 331 -2.73 -6.87 21.80
N GLN A 332 -2.00 -5.76 21.92
CA GLN A 332 -2.02 -4.67 20.94
C GLN A 332 -0.82 -4.65 19.99
N LEU A 333 0.05 -5.67 20.06
CA LEU A 333 1.14 -5.85 19.10
C LEU A 333 0.92 -7.10 18.25
N GLN A 334 -0.32 -7.57 18.19
CA GLN A 334 -0.70 -8.68 17.33
C GLN A 334 -0.71 -8.23 15.86
N PRO A 335 -0.32 -9.10 14.92
CA PRO A 335 -0.18 -8.78 13.49
C PRO A 335 -1.53 -8.76 12.76
N TYR A 336 -2.53 -8.07 13.32
CA TYR A 336 -3.87 -7.98 12.70
C TYR A 336 -3.87 -7.23 11.38
N TYR A 337 -2.91 -6.33 11.17
CA TYR A 337 -2.76 -5.58 9.92
C TYR A 337 -1.71 -6.22 9.01
N HIS A 338 -0.42 -5.96 9.25
CA HIS A 338 0.70 -6.61 8.58
C HIS A 338 1.28 -7.75 9.41
N ARG A 339 1.84 -8.73 8.72
CA ARG A 339 2.63 -9.81 9.29
C ARG A 339 4.06 -9.36 9.54
N TRP A 340 4.63 -9.75 10.67
CA TRP A 340 6.01 -9.39 11.02
C TRP A 340 7.02 -10.01 10.04
N GLU A 341 6.70 -11.19 9.50
CA GLU A 341 7.53 -11.88 8.50
C GLU A 341 7.65 -11.06 7.22
N TRP A 342 6.56 -10.40 6.81
CA TRP A 342 6.58 -9.49 5.65
C TRP A 342 7.46 -8.28 5.91
N MET A 343 7.44 -7.76 7.15
CA MET A 343 8.27 -6.61 7.51
C MET A 343 9.75 -6.97 7.48
N MET A 344 10.12 -8.13 8.06
CA MET A 344 11.50 -8.64 8.01
C MET A 344 11.95 -8.86 6.57
N GLN A 345 11.13 -9.52 5.75
CA GLN A 345 11.47 -9.82 4.37
C GLN A 345 11.68 -8.55 3.54
N GLN A 346 10.73 -7.62 3.62
CA GLN A 346 10.80 -6.35 2.89
C GLN A 346 11.99 -5.50 3.34
N ARG A 347 12.24 -5.43 4.66
CA ARG A 347 13.37 -4.70 5.20
C ARG A 347 14.70 -5.33 4.77
N PHE A 348 14.79 -6.66 4.79
CA PHE A 348 15.97 -7.38 4.31
C PHE A 348 16.25 -7.01 2.85
N VAL A 349 15.26 -7.14 1.96
CA VAL A 349 15.40 -6.78 0.54
C VAL A 349 15.81 -5.31 0.34
N LYS A 350 15.24 -4.37 1.09
CA LYS A 350 15.66 -2.96 1.04
C LYS A 350 17.10 -2.73 1.52
N ARG A 351 17.55 -3.51 2.51
CA ARG A 351 18.85 -3.37 3.15
C ARG A 351 19.98 -4.04 2.36
N SER A 352 19.76 -5.26 1.88
CA SER A 352 20.77 -6.13 1.25
C SER A 352 20.61 -6.26 -0.27
N GLY A 353 19.46 -5.84 -0.82
CA GLY A 353 19.07 -6.18 -2.18
C GLY A 353 18.53 -7.62 -2.26
N PHE A 354 18.54 -8.20 -3.45
CA PHE A 354 18.06 -9.57 -3.67
C PHE A 354 19.15 -10.64 -3.52
N ILE A 355 20.43 -10.22 -3.42
CA ILE A 355 21.55 -11.16 -3.27
C ILE A 355 21.60 -11.64 -1.84
N ASP A 356 21.71 -12.95 -1.70
CA ASP A 356 21.72 -13.65 -0.42
C ASP A 356 22.81 -14.76 -0.35
N ASP A 357 22.71 -15.71 0.58
CA ASP A 357 23.70 -16.76 0.90
C ASP A 357 24.19 -17.62 -0.28
N TRP A 358 23.40 -17.69 -1.35
CA TRP A 358 23.73 -18.42 -2.58
C TRP A 358 23.30 -17.62 -3.81
N MET A 359 23.78 -18.00 -5.00
CA MET A 359 23.47 -17.32 -6.27
C MET A 359 22.79 -18.23 -7.30
N ASP A 360 22.52 -19.48 -6.93
CA ASP A 360 21.92 -20.49 -7.80
C ASP A 360 20.45 -20.16 -8.14
N TYR A 361 19.70 -19.44 -7.30
CA TYR A 361 18.35 -18.93 -7.65
C TYR A 361 18.34 -17.90 -8.78
N LEU A 362 19.47 -17.28 -9.13
CA LEU A 362 19.53 -16.38 -10.30
C LEU A 362 19.67 -17.13 -11.62
N SER A 363 19.95 -18.44 -11.56
CA SER A 363 20.18 -19.25 -12.77
C SER A 363 18.87 -19.72 -13.41
N HIS A 364 17.80 -19.82 -12.62
CA HIS A 364 16.49 -20.30 -13.07
C HIS A 364 15.39 -19.40 -12.56
N ASN A 365 14.55 -18.88 -13.47
CA ASN A 365 13.32 -18.21 -13.04
C ASN A 365 12.27 -19.24 -12.57
N ALA A 366 11.14 -18.78 -12.03
CA ALA A 366 10.11 -19.67 -11.50
C ALA A 366 9.51 -20.63 -12.56
N TYR A 367 9.49 -20.24 -13.85
CA TYR A 367 9.02 -21.11 -14.94
C TYR A 367 10.02 -22.24 -15.19
N ASP A 368 11.32 -21.92 -15.22
CA ASP A 368 12.40 -22.89 -15.33
C ASP A 368 12.41 -23.88 -14.19
N GLU A 369 12.24 -23.40 -12.96
CA GLU A 369 12.16 -24.24 -11.76
C GLU A 369 10.94 -25.17 -11.82
N ALA A 370 9.76 -24.62 -12.11
CA ALA A 370 8.52 -25.41 -12.21
C ALA A 370 8.61 -26.51 -13.27
N ALA A 371 9.18 -26.20 -14.44
CA ALA A 371 9.37 -27.16 -15.53
C ALA A 371 10.30 -28.34 -15.15
N ARG A 372 11.18 -28.16 -14.17
CA ARG A 372 12.09 -29.19 -13.65
C ARG A 372 11.48 -29.94 -12.46
N LEU A 373 10.83 -29.22 -11.55
CA LEU A 373 10.24 -29.78 -10.33
C LEU A 373 9.03 -30.64 -10.62
N VAL A 374 8.12 -30.23 -11.51
CA VAL A 374 6.89 -31.00 -11.77
C VAL A 374 7.19 -32.43 -12.23
N PRO A 375 8.08 -32.68 -13.21
CA PRO A 375 8.50 -34.05 -13.55
C PRO A 375 9.23 -34.76 -12.40
N ALA A 376 10.10 -34.07 -11.66
CA ALA A 376 10.85 -34.66 -10.55
C ALA A 376 9.95 -35.11 -9.38
N LEU A 377 8.83 -34.42 -9.17
CA LEU A 377 7.81 -34.75 -8.19
C LEU A 377 6.82 -35.85 -8.66
N GLY A 378 7.08 -36.48 -9.81
CA GLY A 378 6.23 -37.55 -10.34
C GLY A 378 5.17 -37.08 -11.34
N GLY A 379 5.34 -35.90 -11.92
CA GLY A 379 4.46 -35.35 -12.95
C GLY A 379 3.21 -34.67 -12.43
N ARG A 380 2.42 -34.11 -13.36
CA ARG A 380 1.27 -33.25 -13.06
C ARG A 380 0.25 -33.91 -12.13
N ASP A 381 -0.13 -35.16 -12.39
CA ASP A 381 -1.17 -35.86 -11.62
C ASP A 381 -0.77 -36.11 -10.17
N THR A 382 0.49 -36.47 -9.92
CA THR A 382 1.03 -36.61 -8.57
C THR A 382 1.04 -35.27 -7.83
N VAL A 383 1.48 -34.19 -8.50
CA VAL A 383 1.57 -32.87 -7.89
C VAL A 383 0.19 -32.29 -7.56
N ILE A 384 -0.81 -32.47 -8.43
CA ILE A 384 -2.17 -31.98 -8.15
C ILE A 384 -2.86 -32.78 -7.03
N GLU A 385 -2.61 -34.08 -6.94
CA GLU A 385 -3.10 -34.92 -5.84
C GLU A 385 -2.49 -34.45 -4.50
N LEU A 386 -1.16 -34.24 -4.48
CA LEU A 386 -0.47 -33.69 -3.31
C LEU A 386 -1.01 -32.31 -2.91
N ALA A 387 -1.22 -31.41 -3.88
CA ALA A 387 -1.78 -30.10 -3.63
C ALA A 387 -3.19 -30.21 -3.03
N THR A 388 -4.05 -31.04 -3.62
CA THR A 388 -5.44 -31.24 -3.17
C THR A 388 -5.50 -31.78 -1.75
N ASN A 389 -4.66 -32.77 -1.42
CA ASN A 389 -4.62 -33.39 -0.10
C ASN A 389 -4.15 -32.43 1.01
N ASN A 390 -3.45 -31.35 0.66
CA ASN A 390 -2.94 -30.37 1.61
C ASN A 390 -3.80 -29.10 1.73
N VAL A 391 -4.85 -28.91 0.92
CA VAL A 391 -5.66 -27.67 0.93
C VAL A 391 -6.13 -27.29 2.34
N THR A 392 -6.59 -28.25 3.13
CA THR A 392 -7.14 -27.98 4.47
C THR A 392 -6.07 -27.80 5.54
N SER A 393 -5.02 -28.64 5.51
CA SER A 393 -3.99 -28.75 6.55
C SER A 393 -2.78 -27.85 6.33
N ASP A 394 -2.40 -27.60 5.08
CA ASP A 394 -1.31 -26.71 4.70
C ASP A 394 -1.67 -25.98 3.38
N PRO A 395 -2.60 -25.01 3.46
CA PRO A 395 -3.04 -24.28 2.27
C PRO A 395 -1.91 -23.49 1.60
N GLN A 396 -0.88 -23.07 2.33
CA GLN A 396 0.27 -22.38 1.73
C GLN A 396 1.04 -23.34 0.80
N TRP A 397 1.32 -24.55 1.28
CA TRP A 397 1.99 -25.57 0.48
C TRP A 397 1.14 -26.04 -0.70
N ALA A 398 -0.16 -26.25 -0.48
CA ALA A 398 -1.10 -26.59 -1.54
C ALA A 398 -1.11 -25.53 -2.66
N ALA A 399 -1.17 -24.25 -2.30
CA ALA A 399 -1.13 -23.14 -3.25
C ALA A 399 0.21 -23.09 -4.02
N ARG A 400 1.33 -23.37 -3.35
CA ARG A 400 2.67 -23.42 -3.97
C ARG A 400 2.77 -24.54 -5.02
N LEU A 401 2.34 -25.77 -4.67
CA LEU A 401 2.31 -26.90 -5.59
C LEU A 401 1.42 -26.64 -6.81
N ALA A 402 0.22 -26.14 -6.59
CA ALA A 402 -0.69 -25.79 -7.67
C ALA A 402 -0.14 -24.65 -8.57
N THR A 403 0.64 -23.72 -7.99
CA THR A 403 1.32 -22.67 -8.75
C THR A 403 2.40 -23.23 -9.68
N TYR A 404 3.16 -24.24 -9.26
CA TYR A 404 4.13 -24.89 -10.16
C TYR A 404 3.45 -25.48 -11.40
N LEU A 405 2.28 -26.10 -11.26
CA LEU A 405 1.51 -26.59 -12.41
C LEU A 405 1.09 -25.46 -13.34
N LEU A 406 0.58 -24.35 -12.81
CA LEU A 406 0.16 -23.19 -13.60
C LEU A 406 1.32 -22.49 -14.32
N LEU A 407 2.53 -22.51 -13.75
CA LEU A 407 3.73 -22.00 -14.42
C LEU A 407 4.16 -22.91 -15.59
N THR A 408 3.89 -24.22 -15.52
CA THR A 408 4.16 -25.13 -16.65
C THR A 408 3.03 -25.17 -17.69
N ASN A 409 1.79 -24.97 -17.27
CA ASN A 409 0.61 -24.96 -18.11
C ASN A 409 -0.41 -23.94 -17.54
N PRO A 410 -0.43 -22.70 -18.06
CA PRO A 410 -1.32 -21.67 -17.55
C PRO A 410 -2.80 -21.97 -17.76
N ASP A 411 -3.17 -22.91 -18.62
CA ASP A 411 -4.56 -23.30 -18.91
C ASP A 411 -5.07 -24.46 -18.03
N ASP A 412 -4.28 -24.95 -17.07
CA ASP A 412 -4.70 -26.02 -16.15
C ASP A 412 -5.78 -25.53 -15.15
N THR A 413 -7.04 -25.71 -15.55
CA THR A 413 -8.22 -25.28 -14.78
C THR A 413 -8.33 -25.96 -13.41
N GLU A 414 -7.87 -27.20 -13.26
CA GLU A 414 -7.92 -27.93 -11.99
C GLU A 414 -6.86 -27.41 -11.02
N ALA A 415 -5.62 -27.19 -11.50
CA ALA A 415 -4.58 -26.54 -10.71
C ALA A 415 -5.01 -25.14 -10.25
N ARG A 416 -5.66 -24.37 -11.15
CA ARG A 416 -6.24 -23.07 -10.79
C ARG A 416 -7.25 -23.19 -9.65
N ARG A 417 -8.21 -24.11 -9.77
CA ARG A 417 -9.24 -24.36 -8.75
C ARG A 417 -8.62 -24.74 -7.40
N VAL A 418 -7.62 -25.64 -7.39
CA VAL A 418 -6.94 -26.05 -6.15
C VAL A 418 -6.18 -24.88 -5.52
N ARG A 419 -5.47 -24.07 -6.32
CA ARG A 419 -4.82 -22.84 -5.82
C ARG A 419 -5.82 -21.87 -5.20
N GLN A 420 -6.97 -21.66 -5.85
CA GLN A 420 -8.01 -20.78 -5.33
C GLN A 420 -8.58 -21.30 -4.01
N GLN A 421 -8.87 -22.60 -3.92
CA GLN A 421 -9.36 -23.23 -2.69
C GLN A 421 -8.35 -23.10 -1.54
N ALA A 422 -7.07 -23.33 -1.84
CA ALA A 422 -5.98 -23.16 -0.89
C ALA A 422 -5.86 -21.69 -0.42
N SER A 423 -5.90 -20.72 -1.34
CA SER A 423 -5.88 -19.29 -1.01
C SER A 423 -7.07 -18.87 -0.13
N ILE A 424 -8.29 -19.32 -0.46
CA ILE A 424 -9.48 -19.08 0.36
C ILE A 424 -9.28 -19.69 1.76
N ARG A 425 -8.84 -20.94 1.84
CA ARG A 425 -8.61 -21.60 3.13
C ARG A 425 -7.57 -20.85 3.96
N PHE A 426 -6.50 -20.37 3.35
CA PHE A 426 -5.50 -19.57 4.04
C PHE A 426 -6.10 -18.23 4.55
N ALA A 427 -6.93 -17.58 3.74
CA ALA A 427 -7.64 -16.35 4.11
C ALA A 427 -8.63 -16.54 5.27
N GLN A 428 -9.19 -17.75 5.42
CA GLN A 428 -10.09 -18.11 6.51
C GLN A 428 -9.37 -18.28 7.86
N VAL A 429 -8.07 -18.60 7.85
CA VAL A 429 -7.33 -19.00 9.06
C VAL A 429 -6.24 -18.01 9.46
N THR A 430 -5.82 -17.13 8.57
CA THR A 430 -4.84 -16.07 8.89
C THR A 430 -5.38 -15.07 9.93
N THR A 431 -4.48 -14.55 10.75
CA THR A 431 -4.75 -13.46 11.70
C THR A 431 -4.55 -12.07 11.11
N SER A 432 -3.99 -11.96 9.90
CA SER A 432 -3.80 -10.66 9.23
C SER A 432 -4.97 -10.38 8.28
N THR A 433 -5.66 -9.26 8.48
CA THR A 433 -6.72 -8.81 7.58
C THR A 433 -6.19 -8.47 6.20
N ASN A 434 -4.98 -7.89 6.10
CA ASN A 434 -4.38 -7.60 4.80
C ASN A 434 -4.05 -8.89 4.04
N GLN A 435 -3.53 -9.92 4.72
CA GLN A 435 -3.28 -11.22 4.09
C GLN A 435 -4.58 -11.85 3.61
N ARG A 436 -5.64 -11.79 4.42
CA ARG A 436 -6.98 -12.22 4.01
C ARG A 436 -7.45 -11.47 2.77
N ASN A 437 -7.38 -10.14 2.77
CA ASN A 437 -7.88 -9.32 1.67
C ASN A 437 -7.10 -9.54 0.37
N TYR A 438 -5.77 -9.69 0.44
CA TYR A 438 -4.97 -10.05 -0.73
C TYR A 438 -5.34 -11.42 -1.30
N LEU A 439 -5.45 -12.44 -0.44
CA LEU A 439 -5.78 -13.80 -0.89
C LEU A 439 -7.15 -13.87 -1.56
N LEU A 440 -8.17 -13.26 -0.95
CA LEU A 440 -9.52 -13.22 -1.50
C LEU A 440 -9.58 -12.34 -2.76
N GLY A 441 -8.92 -11.19 -2.76
CA GLY A 441 -8.86 -10.26 -3.89
C GLY A 441 -8.19 -10.87 -5.13
N LEU A 442 -7.10 -11.62 -4.95
CA LEU A 442 -6.44 -12.34 -6.04
C LEU A 442 -7.33 -13.44 -6.62
N VAL A 443 -8.07 -14.17 -5.79
CA VAL A 443 -9.03 -15.20 -6.25
C VAL A 443 -10.19 -14.55 -7.01
N ALA A 444 -10.75 -13.46 -6.49
CA ALA A 444 -11.85 -12.74 -7.11
C ALA A 444 -11.45 -12.10 -8.44
N GLU A 445 -10.26 -11.50 -8.53
CA GLU A 445 -9.74 -10.98 -9.80
C GLU A 445 -9.48 -12.10 -10.81
N GLU A 446 -8.86 -13.21 -10.40
CA GLU A 446 -8.64 -14.36 -11.27
C GLU A 446 -9.95 -14.98 -11.78
N SER A 447 -11.01 -14.92 -10.98
CA SER A 447 -12.35 -15.40 -11.33
C SER A 447 -13.16 -14.41 -12.19
N GLY A 448 -12.65 -13.19 -12.38
CA GLY A 448 -13.34 -12.12 -13.12
C GLY A 448 -14.39 -11.34 -12.32
N ASP A 449 -14.49 -11.58 -11.01
CA ASP A 449 -15.40 -10.86 -10.11
C ASP A 449 -14.93 -9.42 -9.87
N ILE A 450 -13.61 -9.20 -9.92
CA ILE A 450 -12.97 -7.88 -9.84
C ILE A 450 -12.29 -7.57 -11.17
N ASP A 451 -12.60 -6.39 -11.72
CA ASP A 451 -11.96 -5.84 -12.91
C ASP A 451 -11.31 -4.49 -12.54
N PHE A 452 -10.01 -4.49 -12.29
CA PHE A 452 -9.25 -3.29 -11.94
C PHE A 452 -9.11 -2.32 -13.12
N ASP A 453 -9.14 -2.80 -14.36
CA ASP A 453 -9.06 -1.94 -15.55
C ASP A 453 -10.32 -1.09 -15.66
N ARG A 454 -11.48 -1.69 -15.38
CA ARG A 454 -12.75 -0.96 -15.30
C ARG A 454 -12.81 -0.06 -14.07
N MET A 455 -12.45 -0.59 -12.89
CA MET A 455 -12.58 0.14 -11.62
C MET A 455 -11.68 1.38 -11.55
N LEU A 456 -10.43 1.29 -12.03
CA LEU A 456 -9.46 2.39 -11.92
C LEU A 456 -9.46 3.32 -13.15
N ARG A 457 -10.27 3.03 -14.17
CA ARG A 457 -10.34 3.80 -15.43
C ARG A 457 -10.56 5.29 -15.19
N GLY A 458 -11.63 5.64 -14.47
CA GLY A 458 -12.00 7.03 -14.21
C GLY A 458 -10.91 7.81 -13.47
N PRO A 459 -10.47 7.35 -12.28
CA PRO A 459 -9.39 7.99 -11.54
C PRO A 459 -8.11 8.19 -12.37
N ILE A 460 -7.67 7.16 -13.10
CA ILE A 460 -6.46 7.25 -13.93
C ILE A 460 -6.67 8.22 -15.09
N SER A 461 -7.84 8.23 -15.75
CA SER A 461 -8.14 9.19 -16.81
C SER A 461 -8.06 10.64 -16.33
N VAL A 462 -8.54 10.92 -15.11
CA VAL A 462 -8.46 12.27 -14.52
C VAL A 462 -7.00 12.67 -14.28
N SER A 463 -6.17 11.78 -13.71
CA SER A 463 -4.73 12.05 -13.51
C SER A 463 -4.01 12.26 -14.84
N LEU A 464 -4.24 11.42 -15.84
CA LEU A 464 -3.61 11.56 -17.16
C LEU A 464 -4.02 12.85 -17.88
N ALA A 465 -5.24 13.33 -17.69
CA ALA A 465 -5.73 14.56 -18.32
C ALA A 465 -4.98 15.82 -17.86
N LYS A 466 -4.35 15.79 -16.67
CA LYS A 466 -3.56 16.91 -16.12
C LYS A 466 -2.15 16.99 -16.68
N LEU A 467 -1.64 15.90 -17.27
CA LEU A 467 -0.27 15.86 -17.82
C LEU A 467 -0.15 16.73 -19.07
N ASP A 468 1.02 17.35 -19.28
CA ASP A 468 1.35 17.92 -20.58
C ASP A 468 1.44 16.84 -21.67
N ASP A 469 1.42 17.26 -22.94
CA ASP A 469 1.40 16.35 -24.09
C ASP A 469 2.61 15.41 -24.14
N ALA A 470 3.81 15.91 -23.79
CA ALA A 470 5.03 15.13 -23.82
C ALA A 470 5.02 14.04 -22.74
N ALA A 471 4.60 14.38 -21.52
CA ALA A 471 4.46 13.46 -20.40
C ALA A 471 3.36 12.42 -20.65
N LEU A 472 2.23 12.83 -21.25
CA LEU A 472 1.14 11.94 -21.65
C LEU A 472 1.62 10.91 -22.68
N LEU A 473 2.26 11.36 -23.77
CA LEU A 473 2.79 10.47 -24.81
C LEU A 473 3.91 9.57 -24.28
N ALA A 474 4.73 10.05 -23.36
CA ALA A 474 5.77 9.23 -22.73
C ALA A 474 5.21 8.02 -21.97
N ARG A 475 3.93 8.02 -21.56
CA ARG A 475 3.27 6.86 -20.96
C ARG A 475 3.11 5.68 -21.93
N LEU A 476 3.13 5.92 -23.25
CA LEU A 476 3.10 4.85 -24.25
C LEU A 476 4.39 4.02 -24.24
N ARG A 477 5.50 4.56 -23.69
CA ARG A 477 6.80 3.86 -23.67
C ARG A 477 6.74 2.54 -22.91
N SER A 478 5.99 2.49 -21.81
CA SER A 478 5.78 1.26 -21.03
C SER A 478 4.68 0.35 -21.58
N ARG A 479 4.06 0.71 -22.71
CA ARG A 479 3.05 -0.11 -23.41
C ARG A 479 3.63 -0.84 -24.62
N LEU A 480 4.87 -0.56 -25.01
CA LEU A 480 5.53 -1.20 -26.14
C LEU A 480 5.87 -2.66 -25.80
N ILE A 481 5.44 -3.58 -26.65
CA ILE A 481 5.79 -5.01 -26.63
C ILE A 481 7.14 -5.18 -27.33
N ALA A 482 8.22 -5.02 -26.58
CA ALA A 482 9.59 -5.03 -27.07
C ALA A 482 9.91 -6.32 -27.85
N GLU A 483 9.37 -7.46 -27.41
CA GLU A 483 9.54 -8.80 -27.99
C GLU A 483 8.95 -8.92 -29.41
N LYS A 484 8.08 -7.98 -29.82
CA LYS A 484 7.51 -7.93 -31.18
C LYS A 484 8.20 -6.89 -32.07
N ALA A 485 9.12 -6.11 -31.51
CA ALA A 485 9.70 -4.92 -32.14
C ALA A 485 11.12 -5.14 -32.72
N ASP A 486 11.59 -6.39 -32.81
CA ASP A 486 12.87 -6.72 -33.43
C ASP A 486 12.95 -6.18 -34.87
N ASP A 487 14.11 -5.59 -35.19
CA ASP A 487 14.42 -4.97 -36.48
C ASP A 487 13.41 -3.89 -36.95
N VAL A 488 12.65 -3.31 -36.02
CA VAL A 488 11.74 -2.20 -36.31
C VAL A 488 12.48 -0.87 -36.19
N ASP A 489 12.48 -0.08 -37.28
CA ASP A 489 12.77 1.36 -37.27
C ASP A 489 11.62 2.09 -37.98
N ILE A 490 10.65 2.56 -37.19
CA ILE A 490 9.48 3.29 -37.68
C ILE A 490 9.38 4.59 -36.91
N THR A 491 9.32 5.71 -37.63
CA THR A 491 9.04 7.02 -37.07
C THR A 491 7.66 7.51 -37.49
N ILE A 492 6.80 7.75 -36.52
CA ILE A 492 5.48 8.37 -36.70
C ILE A 492 5.53 9.79 -36.16
N ARG A 493 5.15 10.79 -36.98
CA ARG A 493 4.94 12.16 -36.49
C ARG A 493 3.49 12.32 -36.06
N LEU A 494 3.26 12.45 -34.77
CA LEU A 494 1.93 12.56 -34.17
C LEU A 494 1.62 14.02 -33.81
N THR A 495 0.50 14.55 -34.30
CA THR A 495 -0.07 15.83 -33.86
C THR A 495 -1.25 15.55 -32.91
N LEU A 496 -1.23 16.13 -31.72
CA LEU A 496 -2.31 16.06 -30.73
C LEU A 496 -3.20 17.31 -30.81
N ASP A 497 -4.52 17.11 -30.89
CA ASP A 497 -5.53 18.18 -30.86
C ASP A 497 -5.23 19.34 -31.82
N ASP A 498 -4.66 19.02 -32.99
CA ASP A 498 -4.20 19.97 -34.01
C ASP A 498 -3.22 21.06 -33.51
N SER A 499 -2.52 20.78 -32.41
CA SER A 499 -1.63 21.71 -31.73
C SER A 499 -0.15 21.37 -31.97
N GLN A 500 0.55 20.77 -31.00
CA GLN A 500 1.96 20.42 -31.10
C GLN A 500 2.16 19.03 -31.71
N ALA A 501 3.21 18.90 -32.52
CA ALA A 501 3.63 17.63 -33.09
C ALA A 501 4.78 17.02 -32.28
N TYR A 502 4.84 15.70 -32.24
CA TYR A 502 5.88 14.90 -31.60
C TYR A 502 6.30 13.76 -32.53
N ASP A 503 7.56 13.37 -32.50
CA ASP A 503 8.03 12.16 -33.17
C ASP A 503 7.99 10.98 -32.19
N LEU A 504 7.26 9.94 -32.58
CA LEU A 504 7.19 8.65 -31.94
C LEU A 504 8.02 7.66 -32.77
N GLN A 505 9.23 7.34 -32.32
CA GLN A 505 10.12 6.42 -33.02
C GLN A 505 10.25 5.11 -32.25
N ILE A 506 9.88 4.00 -32.89
CA ILE A 506 10.28 2.67 -32.43
C ILE A 506 11.59 2.32 -33.13
N ILE A 507 12.64 2.14 -32.33
CA ILE A 507 13.98 1.71 -32.78
C ILE A 507 14.65 0.95 -31.64
N ASN A 508 15.40 -0.10 -31.93
CA ASN A 508 16.08 -0.93 -30.91
C ASN A 508 15.13 -1.42 -29.81
N ASN A 509 13.93 -1.84 -30.20
CA ASN A 509 12.88 -2.35 -29.31
C ASN A 509 12.43 -1.37 -28.21
N ILE A 510 12.68 -0.06 -28.39
CA ILE A 510 12.22 1.01 -27.49
C ILE A 510 11.35 2.01 -28.23
N LEU A 511 10.47 2.68 -27.50
CA LEU A 511 9.78 3.88 -27.98
C LEU A 511 10.54 5.12 -27.50
N ARG A 512 10.98 5.95 -28.46
CA ARG A 512 11.42 7.32 -28.22
C ARG A 512 10.25 8.26 -28.48
N VAL A 513 10.05 9.19 -27.56
CA VAL A 513 9.12 10.31 -27.71
C VAL A 513 9.97 11.57 -27.68
N SER A 514 9.96 12.34 -28.77
CA SER A 514 10.78 13.54 -28.87
C SER A 514 10.04 14.66 -29.61
N TRP A 515 10.58 15.87 -29.50
CA TRP A 515 10.24 16.95 -30.41
C TRP A 515 10.49 16.54 -31.88
N PRO A 516 9.74 17.09 -32.84
CA PRO A 516 9.90 16.77 -34.25
C PRO A 516 11.30 17.12 -34.77
N ASP A 517 11.99 16.12 -35.29
CA ASP A 517 13.24 16.32 -36.03
C ASP A 517 12.90 16.58 -37.50
N LYS A 518 13.11 17.81 -37.97
CA LYS A 518 12.73 18.21 -39.34
C LYS A 518 13.52 17.48 -40.42
N GLU A 519 14.70 16.98 -40.11
CA GLU A 519 15.57 16.29 -41.07
C GLU A 519 15.32 14.78 -41.08
N ARG A 520 14.64 14.24 -40.05
CA ARG A 520 14.33 12.82 -39.96
C ARG A 520 13.21 12.43 -40.92
N PRO A 521 13.40 11.39 -41.75
CA PRO A 521 12.32 10.85 -42.55
C PRO A 521 11.25 10.23 -41.64
N ILE A 522 9.99 10.65 -41.84
CA ILE A 522 8.83 10.07 -41.16
C ILE A 522 8.19 9.01 -42.05
N THR A 523 7.69 7.94 -41.47
CA THR A 523 7.02 6.86 -42.21
C THR A 523 5.52 7.15 -42.40
N ALA A 524 4.91 7.81 -41.42
CA ALA A 524 3.56 8.35 -41.51
C ALA A 524 3.40 9.55 -40.56
N ALA A 525 2.44 10.42 -40.88
CA ALA A 525 1.95 11.46 -39.99
C ALA A 525 0.60 11.03 -39.41
N TRP A 526 0.43 11.10 -38.10
CA TRP A 526 -0.81 10.80 -37.39
C TRP A 526 -1.40 12.08 -36.79
N THR A 527 -2.71 12.18 -36.79
CA THR A 527 -3.46 13.19 -36.04
C THR A 527 -4.46 12.50 -35.12
N THR A 528 -4.54 12.91 -33.86
CA THR A 528 -5.46 12.35 -32.87
C THR A 528 -5.76 13.36 -31.77
N SER A 529 -6.71 13.03 -30.90
CA SER A 529 -6.97 13.79 -29.68
C SER A 529 -6.22 13.25 -28.46
N ARG A 530 -6.01 14.10 -27.44
CA ARG A 530 -5.58 13.66 -26.10
C ARG A 530 -6.52 12.61 -25.52
N GLU A 531 -7.83 12.78 -25.69
CA GLU A 531 -8.84 11.81 -25.23
C GLU A 531 -8.59 10.40 -25.80
N THR A 532 -8.25 10.30 -27.08
CA THR A 532 -7.93 9.01 -27.72
C THR A 532 -6.67 8.38 -27.10
N ILE A 533 -5.64 9.16 -26.81
CA ILE A 533 -4.43 8.65 -26.15
C ILE A 533 -4.74 8.20 -24.71
N ILE A 534 -5.55 8.95 -23.97
CA ILE A 534 -5.98 8.55 -22.62
C ILE A 534 -6.82 7.27 -22.67
N ALA A 535 -7.71 7.11 -23.65
CA ALA A 535 -8.47 5.89 -23.86
C ALA A 535 -7.56 4.68 -24.16
N VAL A 536 -6.45 4.91 -24.86
CA VAL A 536 -5.42 3.88 -25.09
C VAL A 536 -4.68 3.52 -23.80
N LEU A 537 -4.21 4.51 -23.05
CA LEU A 537 -3.47 4.31 -21.80
C LEU A 537 -4.32 3.69 -20.69
N THR A 538 -5.66 3.76 -20.80
CA THR A 538 -6.62 3.18 -19.84
C THR A 538 -7.29 1.90 -20.36
N ASN A 539 -6.70 1.23 -21.37
CA ASN A 539 -7.17 -0.03 -21.95
C ASN A 539 -8.62 -0.01 -22.45
N GLN A 540 -9.16 1.16 -22.80
CA GLN A 540 -10.50 1.26 -23.40
C GLN A 540 -10.46 0.98 -24.90
N LEU A 541 -9.29 1.20 -25.51
CA LEU A 541 -9.07 1.13 -26.94
C LEU A 541 -7.60 0.78 -27.19
N SER A 542 -7.27 -0.19 -28.05
CA SER A 542 -5.87 -0.35 -28.48
C SER A 542 -5.49 0.70 -29.54
N LEU A 543 -4.19 0.99 -29.72
CA LEU A 543 -3.76 1.86 -30.83
C LEU A 543 -4.23 1.32 -32.20
N ALA A 544 -4.28 0.00 -32.36
CA ALA A 544 -4.75 -0.63 -33.58
C ALA A 544 -6.24 -0.36 -33.82
N GLN A 545 -7.07 -0.44 -32.76
CA GLN A 545 -8.49 -0.09 -32.83
C GLN A 545 -8.70 1.41 -33.05
N ALA A 546 -7.86 2.27 -32.46
CA ALA A 546 -7.93 3.70 -32.66
C ALA A 546 -7.67 4.09 -34.13
N LEU A 547 -6.72 3.43 -34.79
CA LEU A 547 -6.51 3.55 -36.24
C LEU A 547 -7.69 3.01 -37.06
N SER A 548 -8.20 1.81 -36.75
CA SER A 548 -9.29 1.20 -37.54
C SER A 548 -10.59 1.98 -37.44
N ASN A 549 -10.82 2.65 -36.31
CA ASN A 549 -12.04 3.40 -36.03
C ASN A 549 -11.92 4.89 -36.39
N ASN A 550 -10.85 5.28 -37.10
CA ASN A 550 -10.54 6.67 -37.47
C ASN A 550 -10.46 7.66 -36.29
N ARG A 551 -10.16 7.17 -35.08
CA ARG A 551 -9.83 8.03 -33.94
C ARG A 551 -8.39 8.53 -34.01
N ILE A 552 -7.51 7.77 -34.67
CA ILE A 552 -6.21 8.22 -35.16
C ILE A 552 -6.30 8.27 -36.69
N VAL A 553 -6.11 9.45 -37.26
CA VAL A 553 -6.04 9.65 -38.70
C VAL A 553 -4.59 9.55 -39.15
N SER A 554 -4.28 8.58 -40.01
CA SER A 554 -2.92 8.32 -40.50
C SER A 554 -2.76 8.73 -41.96
N ASN A 555 -1.84 9.65 -42.23
CA ASN A 555 -1.38 10.04 -43.57
C ASN A 555 0.00 9.42 -43.84
N GLY A 556 0.06 8.41 -44.70
CA GLY A 556 1.29 7.64 -44.97
C GLY A 556 0.97 6.18 -45.28
N SER A 557 1.93 5.28 -45.11
CA SER A 557 1.75 3.84 -45.35
C SER A 557 0.75 3.22 -44.35
N PRO A 558 -0.43 2.73 -44.80
CA PRO A 558 -1.40 2.08 -43.90
C PRO A 558 -0.84 0.79 -43.28
N LEU A 559 0.02 0.08 -44.02
CA LEU A 559 0.68 -1.13 -43.52
C LEU A 559 1.63 -0.80 -42.38
N THR A 560 2.43 0.25 -42.52
CA THR A 560 3.39 0.65 -41.49
C THR A 560 2.70 1.20 -40.26
N SER A 561 1.66 2.02 -40.41
CA SER A 561 0.87 2.51 -39.27
C SER A 561 0.23 1.37 -38.49
N ARG A 562 -0.33 0.36 -39.18
CA ARG A 562 -0.85 -0.85 -38.51
C ARG A 562 0.24 -1.65 -37.82
N ARG A 563 1.41 -1.79 -38.45
CA ARG A 563 2.57 -2.46 -37.83
C ARG A 563 2.96 -1.72 -36.55
N PHE A 564 3.18 -0.41 -36.59
CA PHE A 564 3.52 0.40 -35.42
C PHE A 564 2.49 0.21 -34.29
N ALA A 565 1.20 0.36 -34.58
CA ALA A 565 0.14 0.22 -33.59
C ALA A 565 0.02 -1.19 -32.99
N SER A 566 0.33 -2.23 -33.76
CA SER A 566 0.29 -3.64 -33.28
C SER A 566 1.41 -4.00 -32.30
N LEU A 567 2.40 -3.12 -32.13
CA LEU A 567 3.52 -3.31 -31.20
C LEU A 567 3.20 -2.83 -29.78
N PHE A 568 1.98 -2.37 -29.51
CA PHE A 568 1.58 -1.93 -28.17
C PHE A 568 0.54 -2.87 -27.57
N GLU A 569 0.61 -3.04 -26.25
CA GLU A 569 -0.38 -3.76 -25.45
C GLU A 569 -1.78 -3.13 -25.51
#